data_AF-A0A3D1D361-F1
#
_entry.id   AF-A0A3D1D361-F1
#
_cell.length_a   1.000
_cell.length_b   1.000
_cell.length_c   1.000
_cell.angle_alpha   90.00
_cell.angle_beta   90.00
_cell.angle_gamma   90.00
#
_symmetry.space_group_name_H-M   'P 1'
#
loop_
_entity.id
_entity.type
_entity.pdbx_description
1 polymer ?
#
loop_
_entity_poly.entity_id
_entity_poly.type
_entity_poly.pdbx_seq_one_letter_code
_entity_poly.pdbx_strand_id
1 'polypeptide(L)'
;EYAARLGVNANTAVKAYDQLAQEGVIFNKRGLGYFVAEDAQRYIKDTRRRAFMQTVIPEMVRQMKLLDISLEDMKEAFAKA
;
A
#
# COMPACT_ATOMS: atom_id res chain seq x y z
N GLU A 1 -14.92 12.18 -14.09
CA GLU A 1 -13.61 12.35 -14.78
C GLU A 1 -12.59 11.27 -14.45
N TYR A 2 -12.26 11.03 -13.17
CA TYR A 2 -11.20 10.06 -12.79
C TYR A 2 -11.50 8.61 -13.21
N ALA A 3 -12.74 8.15 -13.05
CA ALA A 3 -13.17 6.81 -13.47
C ALA A 3 -13.02 6.59 -15.00
N ALA A 4 -13.36 7.59 -15.81
CA ALA A 4 -13.22 7.54 -17.25
C ALA A 4 -11.75 7.48 -17.70
N ARG A 5 -10.85 8.18 -16.99
CA ARG A 5 -9.40 8.11 -17.25
C ARG A 5 -8.81 6.73 -16.95
N LEU A 6 -9.29 6.07 -15.91
CA LEU A 6 -8.84 4.73 -15.52
C LEU A 6 -9.59 3.61 -16.26
N GLY A 7 -10.58 3.95 -17.10
CA GLY A 7 -11.43 2.95 -17.77
C GLY A 7 -12.26 2.12 -16.80
N VAL A 8 -12.55 2.63 -15.60
CA VAL A 8 -13.30 1.92 -14.55
C VAL A 8 -14.72 2.47 -14.41
N ASN A 9 -15.62 1.65 -13.84
CA ASN A 9 -16.97 2.07 -13.51
C ASN A 9 -16.95 3.24 -12.49
N ALA A 10 -17.79 4.25 -12.71
CA ALA A 10 -17.92 5.41 -11.81
C ALA A 10 -18.25 5.01 -10.37
N ASN A 11 -19.09 4.00 -10.16
CA ASN A 11 -19.41 3.49 -8.84
C ASN A 11 -18.19 2.86 -8.15
N THR A 12 -17.25 2.27 -8.90
CA THR A 12 -16.00 1.73 -8.34
C THR A 12 -15.12 2.86 -7.83
N ALA A 13 -15.02 3.97 -8.57
CA ALA A 13 -14.28 5.14 -8.12
C ALA A 13 -14.90 5.77 -6.86
N VAL A 14 -16.24 5.86 -6.79
CA VAL A 14 -16.94 6.34 -5.58
C VAL A 14 -16.64 5.44 -4.38
N LYS A 15 -16.76 4.12 -4.53
CA LYS A 15 -16.41 3.17 -3.46
C LYS A 15 -14.96 3.33 -2.98
N ALA A 16 -14.03 3.57 -3.90
CA ALA A 16 -12.63 3.82 -3.55
C ALA A 16 -12.46 5.12 -2.74
N TYR A 17 -13.16 6.21 -3.11
CA TYR A 17 -13.15 7.45 -2.33
C TYR A 17 -13.76 7.25 -0.94
N ASP A 18 -14.88 6.54 -0.83
CA ASP A 18 -15.52 6.26 0.46
C ASP A 18 -14.59 5.46 1.36
N GLN A 19 -13.90 4.44 0.82
CA GLN A 19 -12.93 3.66 1.56
C GLN A 19 -11.75 4.53 2.04
N LEU A 20 -11.16 5.34 1.15
CA LEU A 20 -10.06 6.23 1.52
C LEU A 20 -10.49 7.27 2.58
N ALA A 21 -11.75 7.71 2.56
CA ALA A 21 -12.29 8.60 3.56
C ALA A 21 -12.49 7.91 4.92
N GLN A 22 -12.99 6.68 4.92
CA GLN A 22 -13.12 5.86 6.13
C GLN A 22 -11.75 5.54 6.77
N GLU A 23 -10.73 5.31 5.94
CA GLU A 23 -9.35 5.10 6.36
C GLU A 23 -8.65 6.39 6.82
N GLY A 24 -9.30 7.56 6.69
CA GLY A 24 -8.72 8.86 7.07
C GLY A 24 -7.62 9.36 6.14
N VAL A 25 -7.46 8.76 4.95
CA VAL A 25 -6.46 9.15 3.95
C VAL A 25 -6.89 10.41 3.20
N ILE A 26 -8.20 10.56 2.99
CA ILE A 26 -8.82 11.76 2.45
C ILE A 26 -9.96 12.20 3.36
N PHE A 27 -10.39 13.45 3.22
CA PHE A 27 -11.56 13.96 3.93
C PHE A 27 -12.40 14.85 3.00
N ASN A 28 -13.69 14.92 3.25
CA ASN A 28 -14.61 15.75 2.47
C ASN A 28 -14.66 17.16 3.05
N LYS A 29 -14.47 18.18 2.21
CA LYS A 29 -14.89 19.55 2.51
C LYS A 29 -16.22 19.79 1.81
N ARG A 30 -17.27 20.05 2.60
CA ARG A 30 -18.65 20.20 2.12
C ARG A 30 -18.72 21.18 0.95
N GLY A 31 -19.27 20.72 -0.18
CA GLY A 31 -19.42 21.52 -1.40
C GLY A 31 -18.14 21.74 -2.22
N LEU A 32 -16.98 21.30 -1.73
CA LEU A 32 -15.67 21.49 -2.36
C LEU A 32 -15.01 20.16 -2.79
N GLY A 33 -15.54 19.02 -2.33
CA GLY A 33 -15.05 17.68 -2.68
C GLY A 33 -14.06 17.11 -1.67
N TYR A 34 -13.22 16.18 -2.12
CA TYR A 34 -12.26 15.47 -1.27
C TYR A 34 -10.87 16.12 -1.29
N PHE A 35 -10.21 16.09 -0.14
CA PHE A 35 -8.85 16.61 0.09
C PHE A 35 -8.00 15.55 0.79
N VAL A 36 -6.70 15.57 0.55
CA VAL A 36 -5.74 14.64 1.18
C VAL A 36 -5.54 15.06 2.64
N ALA A 37 -5.64 14.11 3.57
CA ALA A 37 -5.35 14.35 4.99
C ALA A 37 -3.85 14.64 5.20
N GLU A 38 -3.53 15.46 6.20
CA GLU A 38 -2.14 15.85 6.50
C GLU A 38 -1.25 14.62 6.79
N ASP A 39 -1.77 13.65 7.54
CA ASP A 39 -1.07 12.41 7.91
C ASP A 39 -1.22 11.27 6.88
N ALA A 40 -1.87 11.52 5.73
CA ALA A 40 -2.17 10.47 4.74
C ALA A 40 -0.95 9.68 4.30
N GLN A 41 0.17 10.36 4.04
CA GLN A 41 1.40 9.71 3.58
C GLN A 41 1.97 8.76 4.64
N ARG A 42 1.95 9.16 5.92
CA ARG A 42 2.42 8.33 7.02
C ARG A 42 1.52 7.11 7.16
N TYR A 43 0.20 7.30 7.18
CA TYR A 43 -0.76 6.21 7.27
C TYR A 43 -0.58 5.19 6.13
N ILE A 44 -0.45 5.65 4.88
CA ILE A 44 -0.25 4.76 3.72
C ILE A 44 1.04 3.96 3.87
N LYS A 45 2.15 4.60 4.27
CA LYS A 45 3.44 3.91 4.46
C LYS A 45 3.35 2.86 5.56
N ASP A 46 2.73 3.19 6.69
CA ASP A 46 2.59 2.27 7.83
C ASP A 46 1.70 1.07 7.47
N THR A 47 0.59 1.30 6.79
CA THR A 47 -0.29 0.22 6.31
C THR A 47 0.42 -0.69 5.32
N ARG A 48 1.14 -0.15 4.34
CA ARG A 48 1.93 -0.95 3.39
C ARG A 48 3.08 -1.69 4.06
N ARG A 49 3.76 -1.06 5.02
CA ARG A 49 4.84 -1.69 5.80
C ARG A 49 4.31 -2.88 6.59
N ARG A 50 3.15 -2.73 7.27
CA ARG A 50 2.50 -3.83 7.99
C ARG A 50 2.17 -4.99 7.05
N ALA A 51 1.52 -4.70 5.92
CA ALA A 51 1.19 -5.72 4.93
C ALA A 51 2.45 -6.45 4.44
N PHE A 52 3.49 -5.70 4.06
CA PHE A 52 4.77 -6.28 3.61
C PHE A 52 5.41 -7.19 4.66
N MET A 53 5.44 -6.77 5.91
CA MET A 53 6.01 -7.57 7.01
C MET A 53 5.18 -8.82 7.32
N GLN A 54 3.87 -8.78 7.09
CA GLN A 54 2.95 -9.88 7.39
C GLN A 54 2.80 -10.89 6.25
N THR A 55 3.04 -10.48 5.00
CA THR A 55 2.82 -11.33 3.83
C THR A 55 4.11 -11.61 3.06
N VAL A 56 4.84 -10.57 2.67
CA VAL A 56 6.00 -10.69 1.78
C VAL A 56 7.19 -11.30 2.53
N ILE A 57 7.50 -10.80 3.73
CA ILE A 57 8.65 -11.31 4.50
C ILE A 57 8.50 -12.80 4.86
N PRO A 58 7.34 -13.29 5.37
CA PRO A 58 7.19 -14.72 5.67
C PRO A 58 7.33 -15.61 4.43
N GLU A 59 6.79 -15.18 3.29
CA GLU A 59 6.91 -15.93 2.03
C GLU A 59 8.35 -15.96 1.53
N MET A 60 9.06 -14.82 1.58
CA MET A 60 10.49 -14.74 1.26
C MET A 60 11.31 -15.68 2.14
N VAL A 61 11.08 -15.66 3.47
CA VAL A 61 11.78 -16.53 4.42
C VAL A 61 11.50 -18.02 4.13
N ARG A 62 10.27 -18.36 3.74
CA ARG A 62 9.92 -19.73 3.33
C ARG A 62 10.71 -20.17 2.10
N GLN A 63 10.82 -19.31 1.09
CA GLN A 63 11.59 -19.58 -0.11
C GLN A 63 13.09 -19.69 0.18
N MET A 64 13.63 -18.81 1.01
CA MET A 64 15.04 -18.88 1.45
C MET A 64 15.36 -20.23 2.08
N LYS A 65 14.51 -20.71 3.01
CA LYS A 65 14.68 -22.01 3.66
C LYS A 65 14.62 -23.18 2.68
N LEU A 66 13.80 -23.11 1.63
CA LEU A 66 13.69 -24.18 0.62
C LEU A 66 14.90 -24.26 -0.30
N LEU A 67 15.66 -23.17 -0.41
CA LEU A 67 16.82 -23.03 -1.28
C LEU A 67 18.14 -23.01 -0.51
N ASP A 68 18.10 -23.32 0.79
CA ASP A 68 19.25 -23.24 1.71
C ASP A 68 19.96 -21.87 1.71
N ILE A 69 19.20 -20.78 1.47
CA ILE A 69 19.70 -19.40 1.49
C ILE A 69 19.71 -18.91 2.94
N SER A 70 20.89 -18.57 3.42
CA SER A 70 21.08 -18.01 4.77
C SER A 70 20.75 -16.51 4.81
N LEU A 71 20.63 -15.98 6.03
CA LEU A 71 20.49 -14.54 6.21
C LEU A 71 21.75 -13.77 5.77
N GLU A 72 22.93 -14.38 5.87
CA GLU A 72 24.18 -13.76 5.41
C GLU A 72 24.20 -13.65 3.88
N ASP A 73 23.77 -14.68 3.15
CA ASP A 73 23.63 -14.62 1.68
C ASP A 73 22.72 -13.47 1.25
N MET A 74 21.60 -13.27 1.96
CA MET A 74 20.71 -12.14 1.72
C MET A 74 21.36 -10.80 2.03
N LYS A 75 22.10 -10.67 3.14
CA LYS A 75 22.82 -9.44 3.47
C LYS A 75 23.85 -9.09 2.40
N GLU A 76 24.58 -10.08 1.89
CA GLU A 76 25.52 -9.89 0.79
C GLU A 76 24.82 -9.44 -0.50
N ALA A 77 23.68 -10.03 -0.83
CA ALA A 77 22.89 -9.64 -1.99
C ALA A 77 22.38 -8.19 -1.85
N PHE A 78 21.90 -7.79 -0.67
CA PHE A 78 21.46 -6.42 -0.39
C PHE A 78 22.60 -5.40 -0.49
N ALA A 79 23.82 -5.75 -0.08
CA ALA A 79 24.98 -4.84 -0.16
C ALA A 79 25.47 -4.61 -1.61
N LYS A 80 25.11 -5.50 -2.53
CA LYS A 80 25.49 -5.43 -3.95
C LYS A 80 24.42 -4.77 -4.84
N ALA A 81 23.20 -4.60 -4.34
CA ALA A 81 22.07 -3.98 -5.04
C ALA A 81 22.09 -2.46 -4.92
#